data_AF-A0A7S1A307-F1
#
_entry.id   AF-A0A7S1A307-F1
#
_cell.length_a   1.000
_cell.length_b   1.000
_cell.length_c   1.000
_cell.angle_alpha   90.00
_cell.angle_beta   90.00
_cell.angle_gamma   90.00
#
_symmetry.space_group_name_H-M   'P 1'
#
loop_
_entity.id
_entity.type
_entity.pdbx_description
1 polymer ?
#
loop_
_entity_poly.entity_id
_entity_poly.type
_entity_poly.pdbx_seq_one_letter_code
_entity_poly.pdbx_strand_id
1 'polypeptide(L)'
;MSCPFKACLGHSTADARQHWMDMHGNTDVDESLSAKPDGPLFFWQLYSLMGAERIERILHAFYTRVYADNEEPWFRRAFSQIGDLEHHVERQTEFWIDAFGGGPQYHGGDGRINIHHQHRAAHIMNARGAGRWMYHMTLALNDDTDWSEEDPRVKPCLVDFLETRMRKYAAAHRWEFDAHDFDLLRVEFADNSPTVVPPKDHSTAATPSHVGSSPSFDDGTSSVDEQKNAQSVCH
;
A
#
# COMPACT_ATOMS: atom_id res chain seq x y z
N MET A 1 25.79 4.94 15.26
CA MET A 1 25.78 6.38 14.93
C MET A 1 24.77 7.10 15.81
N SER A 2 24.92 8.40 16.07
CA SER A 2 23.84 9.19 16.71
C SER A 2 22.71 9.40 15.71
N CYS A 3 21.46 9.36 16.16
CA CYS A 3 20.30 9.67 15.31
C CYS A 3 20.43 11.11 14.76
N PRO A 4 20.42 11.32 13.43
CA PRO A 4 20.48 12.66 12.85
C PRO A 4 19.21 13.47 13.09
N PHE A 5 18.06 12.82 13.32
CA PHE A 5 16.77 13.50 13.49
C PHE A 5 16.18 13.27 14.88
N LYS A 6 15.56 14.33 15.41
CA LYS A 6 14.87 14.30 16.70
C LYS A 6 13.50 13.67 16.54
N ALA A 7 13.32 12.49 17.11
CA ALA A 7 12.06 11.77 17.08
C ALA A 7 11.02 12.34 18.06
N CYS A 8 9.74 12.18 17.73
CA CYS A 8 8.59 12.65 18.50
C CYS A 8 7.38 11.70 18.29
N LEU A 9 6.56 11.52 19.32
CA LEU A 9 5.37 10.66 19.23
C LEU A 9 4.32 11.33 18.32
N GLY A 10 3.81 10.59 17.34
CA GLY A 10 2.72 11.00 16.47
C GLY A 10 1.38 10.35 16.84
N HIS A 11 0.33 10.72 16.11
CA HIS A 11 -1.02 10.15 16.26
C HIS A 11 -1.12 8.67 15.89
N SER A 12 -0.28 8.21 14.97
CA SER A 12 -0.29 6.88 14.35
C SER A 12 0.84 5.99 14.88
N THR A 13 1.76 6.54 15.68
CA THR A 13 2.92 5.79 16.18
C THR A 13 2.50 4.60 17.07
N ALA A 14 1.49 4.79 17.93
CA ALA A 14 0.98 3.73 18.79
C ALA A 14 0.30 2.61 17.99
N ASP A 15 -0.51 2.97 16.98
CA ASP A 15 -1.15 1.99 16.10
C ASP A 15 -0.11 1.24 15.26
N ALA A 16 0.92 1.92 14.77
CA ALA A 16 2.02 1.27 14.05
C ALA A 16 2.76 0.25 14.91
N ARG A 17 2.99 0.56 16.21
CA ARG A 17 3.54 -0.39 17.19
C ARG A 17 2.63 -1.59 17.38
N GLN A 18 1.34 -1.35 17.61
CA GLN A 18 0.38 -2.42 17.85
C GLN A 18 0.29 -3.37 16.66
N HIS A 19 0.25 -2.85 15.43
CA HIS A 19 0.22 -3.73 14.25
C HIS A 19 1.49 -4.57 14.10
N TRP A 20 2.65 -4.01 14.44
CA TRP A 20 3.89 -4.78 14.46
C TRP A 20 3.77 -5.92 15.49
N MET A 21 3.36 -5.63 16.72
CA MET A 21 3.18 -6.63 17.77
C MET A 21 2.16 -7.71 17.39
N ASP A 22 1.06 -7.32 16.73
CA ASP A 22 0.02 -8.25 16.27
C ASP A 22 0.56 -9.23 15.22
N MET A 23 1.52 -8.80 14.38
CA MET A 23 2.08 -9.63 13.33
C MET A 23 3.29 -10.46 13.79
N HIS A 24 4.18 -9.88 14.59
CA HIS A 24 5.45 -10.50 14.99
C HIS A 24 5.40 -11.14 16.38
N GLY A 25 4.31 -10.93 17.11
CA GLY A 25 4.14 -11.39 18.50
C GLY A 25 4.47 -10.28 19.51
N ASN A 26 3.83 -10.38 20.68
CA ASN A 26 3.96 -9.40 21.75
C ASN A 26 5.21 -9.69 22.59
N THR A 27 6.38 -9.37 22.03
CA THR A 27 7.71 -9.60 22.64
C THR A 27 8.27 -8.35 23.34
N ASP A 28 9.39 -8.50 24.04
CA ASP A 28 10.18 -7.38 24.57
C ASP A 28 10.71 -6.52 23.42
N VAL A 29 10.00 -5.43 23.10
CA VAL A 29 10.34 -4.50 22.01
C VAL A 29 10.89 -3.19 22.57
N ASP A 30 11.75 -2.55 21.79
CA ASP A 30 12.30 -1.26 22.16
C ASP A 30 11.30 -0.13 21.88
N GLU A 31 10.64 0.36 22.92
CA GLU A 31 9.68 1.46 22.81
C GLU A 31 10.31 2.84 22.51
N SER A 32 11.63 2.95 22.45
CA SER A 32 12.28 4.21 22.09
C SER A 32 11.97 4.62 20.65
N LEU A 33 11.79 5.92 20.41
CA LEU A 33 11.55 6.47 19.07
C LEU A 33 12.85 6.73 18.28
N SER A 34 14.00 6.56 18.92
CA SER A 34 15.31 6.76 18.31
C SER A 34 15.98 5.41 18.10
N ALA A 35 16.46 5.16 16.90
CA ALA A 35 17.18 3.94 16.58
C ALA A 35 18.45 3.81 17.42
N LYS A 36 18.69 2.62 17.95
CA LYS A 36 19.97 2.27 18.57
C LYS A 36 21.02 1.93 17.50
N PRO A 37 22.32 2.14 17.78
CA PRO A 37 23.39 1.76 16.85
C PRO A 37 23.34 0.29 16.42
N ASP A 38 22.99 -0.59 17.37
CA ASP A 38 22.95 -2.04 17.17
C ASP A 38 21.56 -2.60 17.51
N GLY A 39 21.27 -3.82 17.04
CA GLY A 39 20.02 -4.52 17.31
C GLY A 39 18.91 -4.25 16.28
N PRO A 40 17.69 -4.75 16.56
CA PRO A 40 16.56 -4.61 15.66
C PRO A 40 16.16 -3.14 15.49
N LEU A 41 15.63 -2.81 14.30
CA LEU A 41 15.05 -1.52 13.99
C LEU A 41 13.54 -1.69 13.88
N PHE A 42 12.77 -0.81 14.51
CA PHE A 42 11.31 -0.84 14.49
C PHE A 42 10.72 0.34 13.71
N PHE A 43 9.46 0.22 13.27
CA PHE A 43 8.80 1.23 12.42
C PHE A 43 8.88 2.64 13.02
N TRP A 44 8.58 2.74 14.31
CA TRP A 44 8.55 4.00 15.07
C TRP A 44 9.93 4.61 15.34
N GLN A 45 10.99 4.03 14.79
CA GLN A 45 12.36 4.53 14.85
C GLN A 45 12.88 5.01 13.49
N LEU A 46 12.18 4.70 12.38
CA LEU A 46 12.63 5.02 11.02
C LEU A 46 12.87 6.52 10.83
N TYR A 47 12.03 7.38 11.41
CA TYR A 47 12.20 8.84 11.27
C TYR A 47 13.53 9.32 11.83
N SER A 48 13.99 8.72 12.94
CA SER A 48 15.25 9.11 13.58
C SER A 48 16.49 8.91 12.70
N LEU A 49 16.38 8.04 11.68
CA LEU A 49 17.41 7.75 10.69
C LEU A 49 17.17 8.47 9.36
N MET A 50 15.93 8.48 8.86
CA MET A 50 15.60 8.96 7.51
C MET A 50 15.27 10.46 7.44
N GLY A 51 14.59 10.99 8.46
CA GLY A 51 14.04 12.34 8.44
C GLY A 51 12.92 12.53 7.40
N ALA A 52 12.33 13.73 7.38
CA ALA A 52 11.18 14.03 6.52
C ALA A 52 11.54 14.01 5.03
N GLU A 53 12.67 14.61 4.65
CA GLU A 53 13.06 14.79 3.25
C GLU A 53 13.24 13.44 2.53
N ARG A 54 13.84 12.45 3.19
CA ARG A 54 14.02 11.10 2.63
C ARG A 54 12.69 10.38 2.43
N ILE A 55 11.79 10.48 3.41
CA ILE A 55 10.45 9.90 3.35
C ILE A 55 9.68 10.50 2.17
N GLU A 56 9.69 11.83 2.05
CA GLU A 56 9.03 12.55 0.97
C GLU A 56 9.58 12.16 -0.40
N ARG A 57 10.91 12.06 -0.56
CA ARG A 57 11.53 11.64 -1.83
C ARG A 57 11.06 10.25 -2.30
N ILE A 58 10.98 9.29 -1.38
CA ILE A 58 10.49 7.93 -1.70
C ILE A 58 9.03 8.00 -2.20
N LEU A 59 8.19 8.76 -1.50
CA LEU A 59 6.77 8.88 -1.84
C LEU A 59 6.56 9.69 -3.12
N HIS A 60 7.41 10.67 -3.40
CA HIS A 60 7.43 11.41 -4.66
C HIS A 60 7.78 10.51 -5.85
N ALA A 61 8.82 9.68 -5.72
CA ALA A 61 9.18 8.67 -6.72
C ALA A 61 8.02 7.69 -6.97
N PHE A 62 7.40 7.19 -5.89
CA PHE A 62 6.23 6.33 -5.97
C PHE A 62 5.06 6.98 -6.74
N TYR A 63 4.61 8.18 -6.34
CA TYR A 63 3.46 8.80 -7.00
C TYR A 63 3.78 9.28 -8.41
N THR A 64 5.02 9.65 -8.72
CA THR A 64 5.45 9.92 -10.10
C THR A 64 5.15 8.72 -11.00
N ARG A 65 5.46 7.51 -10.53
CA ARG A 65 5.15 6.27 -11.26
C ARG A 65 3.65 6.00 -11.36
N VAL A 66 2.91 6.18 -10.27
CA VAL A 66 1.44 6.03 -10.27
C VAL A 66 0.76 6.96 -11.29
N TYR A 67 1.18 8.22 -11.36
CA TYR A 67 0.61 9.20 -12.30
C TYR A 67 1.08 8.99 -13.75
N ALA A 68 2.25 8.36 -13.94
CA ALA A 68 2.76 7.96 -15.25
C ALA A 68 2.17 6.64 -15.78
N ASP A 69 1.38 5.91 -14.97
CA ASP A 69 0.81 4.61 -15.32
C ASP A 69 -0.30 4.72 -16.38
N ASN A 70 0.14 4.74 -17.64
CA ASN A 70 -0.75 4.74 -18.80
C ASN A 70 -1.20 3.32 -19.21
N GLU A 71 -0.54 2.27 -18.68
CA GLU A 71 -0.87 0.87 -18.96
C GLU A 71 -2.12 0.41 -18.19
N GLU A 72 -2.31 0.91 -16.97
CA GLU A 72 -3.49 0.60 -16.13
C GLU A 72 -4.26 1.89 -15.76
N PRO A 73 -4.98 2.54 -16.71
CA PRO A 73 -5.62 3.84 -16.48
C PRO A 73 -6.64 3.86 -15.34
N TRP A 74 -7.28 2.73 -15.01
CA TRP A 74 -8.22 2.64 -13.89
C TRP A 74 -7.52 2.84 -12.55
N PHE A 75 -6.27 2.38 -12.41
CA PHE A 75 -5.51 2.51 -11.18
C PHE A 75 -5.08 3.97 -10.99
N ARG A 76 -4.44 4.57 -12.01
CA ARG A 76 -4.10 5.99 -12.00
C ARG A 76 -5.32 6.88 -11.70
N ARG A 77 -6.46 6.58 -12.34
CA ARG A 77 -7.69 7.37 -12.18
C ARG A 77 -8.21 7.36 -10.74
N ALA A 78 -8.01 6.27 -9.99
CA ALA A 78 -8.37 6.19 -8.58
C ALA A 78 -7.71 7.28 -7.73
N PHE A 79 -6.47 7.66 -8.08
CA PHE A 79 -5.73 8.73 -7.40
C PHE A 79 -6.05 10.10 -7.98
N SER A 80 -6.05 10.23 -9.32
CA SER A 80 -6.23 11.52 -9.99
C SER A 80 -7.63 12.12 -9.82
N GLN A 81 -8.63 11.31 -9.44
CA GLN A 81 -9.96 11.80 -9.09
C GLN A 81 -10.04 12.43 -7.69
N ILE A 82 -9.07 12.13 -6.82
CA ILE A 82 -9.04 12.60 -5.43
C ILE A 82 -8.18 13.85 -5.29
N GLY A 83 -7.03 13.88 -5.96
CA GLY A 83 -6.06 14.97 -5.89
C GLY A 83 -5.02 14.87 -7.00
N ASP A 84 -4.12 15.84 -7.05
CA ASP A 84 -2.92 15.77 -7.87
C ASP A 84 -1.82 14.97 -7.17
N LEU A 85 -0.67 14.80 -7.84
CA LEU A 85 0.47 14.07 -7.33
C LEU A 85 0.93 14.63 -5.98
N GLU A 86 1.12 15.94 -5.89
CA GLU A 86 1.63 16.61 -4.70
C GLU A 86 0.68 16.47 -3.50
N HIS A 87 -0.63 16.48 -3.74
CA HIS A 87 -1.62 16.18 -2.70
C HIS A 87 -1.38 14.81 -2.06
N HIS A 88 -1.14 13.76 -2.86
CA HIS A 88 -0.95 12.42 -2.30
C HIS A 88 0.43 12.23 -1.67
N VAL A 89 1.47 12.86 -2.25
CA VAL A 89 2.81 12.91 -1.65
C VAL A 89 2.73 13.54 -0.26
N GLU A 90 2.10 14.72 -0.13
CA GLU A 90 1.91 15.41 1.16
C GLU A 90 1.21 14.50 2.17
N ARG A 91 0.03 13.96 1.81
CA ARG A 91 -0.80 13.18 2.75
C ARG A 91 -0.14 11.88 3.20
N GLN A 92 0.53 11.19 2.29
CA GLN A 92 1.21 9.94 2.66
C GLN A 92 2.52 10.23 3.41
N THR A 93 3.20 11.33 3.13
CA THR A 93 4.39 11.78 3.87
C THR A 93 4.05 12.13 5.30
N GLU A 94 2.99 12.92 5.52
CA GLU A 94 2.45 13.20 6.85
C GLU A 94 2.21 11.89 7.62
N PHE A 95 1.58 10.92 6.94
CA PHE A 95 1.27 9.63 7.55
C PHE A 95 2.51 8.81 7.91
N TRP A 96 3.49 8.70 7.01
CA TRP A 96 4.73 7.97 7.27
C TRP A 96 5.56 8.64 8.36
N ILE A 97 5.73 9.96 8.33
CA ILE A 97 6.43 10.70 9.40
C ILE A 97 5.78 10.41 10.75
N ASP A 98 4.45 10.45 10.81
CA ASP A 98 3.71 10.22 12.04
C ASP A 98 3.87 8.77 12.56
N ALA A 99 3.68 7.78 11.69
CA ALA A 99 3.90 6.36 12.02
C ALA A 99 5.35 6.06 12.42
N PHE A 100 6.32 6.73 11.81
CA PHE A 100 7.76 6.48 11.97
C PHE A 100 8.40 7.23 13.14
N GLY A 101 7.62 7.96 13.94
CA GLY A 101 8.11 8.65 15.12
C GLY A 101 8.67 10.05 14.84
N GLY A 102 8.19 10.75 13.81
CA GLY A 102 8.55 12.14 13.53
C GLY A 102 7.58 13.18 14.10
N GLY A 103 6.52 12.76 14.78
CA GLY A 103 5.55 13.62 15.46
C GLY A 103 4.19 13.70 14.76
N PRO A 104 3.26 14.49 15.33
CA PRO A 104 1.83 14.48 14.98
C PRO A 104 1.55 15.24 13.68
N GLN A 105 1.89 14.67 12.53
CA GLN A 105 1.65 15.27 11.21
C GLN A 105 0.32 14.82 10.61
N TYR A 106 -0.10 13.56 10.83
CA TYR A 106 -1.28 13.00 10.20
C TYR A 106 -2.48 12.98 11.14
N HIS A 107 -3.18 14.11 11.18
CA HIS A 107 -4.37 14.27 12.00
C HIS A 107 -5.44 13.23 11.65
N GLY A 108 -5.93 12.53 12.67
CA GLY A 108 -6.96 11.48 12.56
C GLY A 108 -6.42 10.06 12.44
N GLY A 109 -5.10 9.88 12.31
CA GLY A 109 -4.42 8.58 12.39
C GLY A 109 -5.06 7.47 11.53
N ASP A 110 -5.09 6.26 12.07
CA ASP A 110 -5.68 5.09 11.39
C ASP A 110 -7.20 5.22 11.16
N GLY A 111 -7.90 6.03 11.95
CA GLY A 111 -9.32 6.31 11.71
C GLY A 111 -9.54 7.02 10.37
N ARG A 112 -8.74 8.06 10.09
CA ARG A 112 -8.85 8.84 8.84
C ARG A 112 -8.49 8.00 7.61
N ILE A 113 -7.44 7.19 7.69
CA ILE A 113 -7.04 6.33 6.56
C ILE A 113 -8.09 5.25 6.28
N ASN A 114 -8.70 4.67 7.31
CA ASN A 114 -9.76 3.67 7.13
C ASN A 114 -11.00 4.27 6.44
N ILE A 115 -11.43 5.47 6.86
CA ILE A 115 -12.53 6.20 6.20
C ILE A 115 -12.18 6.46 4.72
N HIS A 116 -10.95 6.86 4.43
CA HIS A 116 -10.51 7.07 3.05
C HIS A 116 -10.57 5.76 2.23
N HIS A 117 -10.05 4.66 2.76
CA HIS A 117 -10.07 3.35 2.10
C HIS A 117 -11.50 2.81 1.89
N GLN A 118 -12.40 3.03 2.85
CA GLN A 118 -13.77 2.54 2.76
C GLN A 118 -14.67 3.34 1.82
N HIS A 119 -14.44 4.65 1.69
CA HIS A 119 -15.38 5.53 0.98
C HIS A 119 -14.83 6.16 -0.29
N ARG A 120 -13.50 6.35 -0.39
CA ARG A 120 -12.87 7.06 -1.52
C ARG A 120 -12.03 6.14 -2.39
N ALA A 121 -11.32 5.19 -1.79
CA ALA A 121 -10.45 4.26 -2.49
C ALA A 121 -10.99 2.82 -2.55
N ALA A 122 -12.24 2.56 -2.11
CA ALA A 122 -12.77 1.19 -1.97
C ALA A 122 -12.64 0.33 -3.24
N HIS A 123 -12.76 0.94 -4.41
CA HIS A 123 -12.67 0.27 -5.70
C HIS A 123 -11.25 -0.24 -6.06
N ILE A 124 -10.20 0.27 -5.39
CA ILE A 124 -8.82 -0.22 -5.52
C ILE A 124 -8.32 -0.96 -4.26
N MET A 125 -9.11 -1.01 -3.19
CA MET A 125 -8.81 -1.81 -1.99
C MET A 125 -9.15 -3.29 -2.23
N ASN A 126 -8.44 -3.92 -3.15
CA ASN A 126 -8.54 -5.34 -3.52
C ASN A 126 -7.18 -5.86 -4.02
N ALA A 127 -7.06 -7.17 -4.27
CA ALA A 127 -5.82 -7.80 -4.71
C ALA A 127 -5.21 -7.17 -5.98
N ARG A 128 -6.03 -6.78 -6.96
CA ARG A 128 -5.53 -6.14 -8.20
C ARG A 128 -4.93 -4.76 -7.93
N GLY A 129 -5.61 -3.96 -7.11
CA GLY A 129 -5.11 -2.65 -6.69
C GLY A 129 -3.86 -2.75 -5.82
N ALA A 130 -3.84 -3.69 -4.88
CA ALA A 130 -2.68 -4.00 -4.04
C ALA A 130 -1.46 -4.38 -4.88
N GLY A 131 -1.60 -5.31 -5.82
CA GLY A 131 -0.51 -5.73 -6.70
C GLY A 131 0.02 -4.59 -7.56
N ARG A 132 -0.84 -3.72 -8.12
CA ARG A 132 -0.38 -2.56 -8.90
C ARG A 132 0.26 -1.48 -8.02
N TRP A 133 -0.21 -1.30 -6.79
CA TRP A 133 0.43 -0.42 -5.81
C TRP A 133 1.83 -0.93 -5.44
N MET A 134 1.95 -2.23 -5.12
CA MET A 134 3.23 -2.85 -4.78
C MET A 134 4.21 -2.85 -5.96
N TYR A 135 3.73 -3.01 -7.19
CA TYR A 135 4.55 -2.84 -8.38
C TYR A 135 5.22 -1.46 -8.41
N HIS A 136 4.46 -0.37 -8.27
CA HIS A 136 5.03 0.98 -8.30
C HIS A 136 5.92 1.28 -7.11
N MET A 137 5.56 0.82 -5.91
CA MET A 137 6.39 1.00 -4.71
C MET A 137 7.69 0.19 -4.80
N THR A 138 7.65 -1.00 -5.38
CA THR A 138 8.84 -1.82 -5.64
C THR A 138 9.81 -1.05 -6.52
N LEU A 139 9.36 -0.51 -7.65
CA LEU A 139 10.22 0.25 -8.54
C LEU A 139 10.73 1.55 -7.90
N ALA A 140 9.93 2.24 -7.09
CA ALA A 140 10.39 3.43 -6.38
C ALA A 140 11.51 3.13 -5.36
N LEU A 141 11.36 2.02 -4.61
CA LEU A 141 12.35 1.63 -3.60
C LEU A 141 13.58 0.95 -4.20
N ASN A 142 13.44 0.26 -5.33
CA ASN A 142 14.56 -0.44 -5.95
C ASN A 142 15.30 0.45 -6.95
N ASP A 143 14.60 1.11 -7.87
CA ASP A 143 15.24 1.78 -9.00
C ASP A 143 15.54 3.26 -8.71
N ASP A 144 14.71 3.94 -7.90
CA ASP A 144 14.82 5.39 -7.69
C ASP A 144 15.42 5.79 -6.34
N THR A 145 15.66 4.82 -5.45
CA THR A 145 16.16 5.08 -4.10
C THR A 145 17.56 4.50 -3.92
N ASP A 146 18.55 5.37 -3.74
CA ASP A 146 19.92 4.96 -3.42
C ASP A 146 20.10 4.69 -1.92
N TRP A 147 20.24 3.41 -1.55
CA TRP A 147 20.40 2.96 -0.16
C TRP A 147 21.85 2.88 0.31
N SER A 148 22.84 3.18 -0.54
CA SER A 148 24.26 2.95 -0.25
C SER A 148 24.79 3.72 0.96
N GLU A 149 24.22 4.89 1.25
CA GLU A 149 24.61 5.76 2.37
C GLU A 149 23.68 5.63 3.59
N GLU A 150 22.66 4.76 3.53
CA GLU A 150 21.69 4.59 4.60
C GLU A 150 22.08 3.48 5.58
N ASP A 151 21.52 3.53 6.79
CA ASP A 151 21.62 2.39 7.71
C ASP A 151 20.99 1.16 7.03
N PRO A 152 21.71 0.03 6.90
CA PRO A 152 21.26 -1.12 6.12
C PRO A 152 19.98 -1.76 6.67
N ARG A 153 19.58 -1.43 7.90
CA ARG A 153 18.33 -1.89 8.51
C ARG A 153 17.10 -1.11 8.02
N VAL A 154 17.28 0.08 7.43
CA VAL A 154 16.17 0.97 7.01
C VAL A 154 15.31 0.32 5.94
N LYS A 155 15.90 -0.17 4.83
CA LYS A 155 15.13 -0.79 3.75
C LYS A 155 14.36 -2.02 4.25
N PRO A 156 14.99 -3.02 4.91
CA PRO A 156 14.26 -4.16 5.47
C PRO A 156 13.12 -3.76 6.42
N CYS A 157 13.34 -2.80 7.31
CA CYS A 157 12.30 -2.32 8.24
C CYS A 157 11.15 -1.61 7.51
N LEU A 158 11.45 -0.85 6.44
CA LEU A 158 10.41 -0.25 5.60
C LEU A 158 9.61 -1.30 4.83
N VAL A 159 10.26 -2.35 4.32
CA VAL A 159 9.58 -3.48 3.66
C VAL A 159 8.66 -4.20 4.63
N ASP A 160 9.12 -4.45 5.85
CA ASP A 160 8.33 -5.05 6.92
C ASP A 160 7.11 -4.18 7.28
N PHE A 161 7.27 -2.85 7.31
CA PHE A 161 6.15 -1.92 7.49
C PHE A 161 5.12 -2.04 6.37
N LEU A 162 5.56 -2.07 5.12
CA LEU A 162 4.66 -2.22 3.97
C LEU A 162 3.92 -3.56 4.00
N GLU A 163 4.62 -4.64 4.32
CA GLU A 163 4.03 -5.97 4.45
C GLU A 163 2.98 -6.02 5.56
N THR A 164 3.29 -5.45 6.73
CA THR A 164 2.36 -5.31 7.85
C THR A 164 1.06 -4.67 7.42
N ARG A 165 1.18 -3.56 6.68
CA ARG A 165 0.03 -2.78 6.25
C ARG A 165 -0.76 -3.49 5.17
N MET A 166 -0.09 -4.13 4.23
CA MET A 166 -0.77 -4.87 3.18
C MET A 166 -1.54 -6.08 3.73
N ARG A 167 -0.97 -6.81 4.71
CA ARG A 167 -1.68 -7.88 5.42
C ARG A 167 -2.91 -7.36 6.17
N LYS A 168 -2.76 -6.25 6.89
CA LYS A 168 -3.89 -5.59 7.57
C LYS A 168 -5.01 -5.23 6.60
N TYR A 169 -4.67 -4.64 5.45
CA TYR A 169 -5.68 -4.25 4.46
C TYR A 169 -6.32 -5.46 3.78
N ALA A 170 -5.54 -6.48 3.44
CA ALA A 170 -6.04 -7.74 2.89
C ALA A 170 -7.10 -8.37 3.80
N ALA A 171 -6.81 -8.45 5.10
CA ALA A 171 -7.77 -8.92 6.10
C ALA A 171 -9.01 -8.02 6.19
N ALA A 172 -8.83 -6.70 6.27
CA ALA A 172 -9.93 -5.74 6.42
C ALA A 172 -10.90 -5.70 5.22
N HIS A 173 -10.37 -5.91 4.01
CA HIS A 173 -11.11 -5.82 2.75
C HIS A 173 -11.34 -7.19 2.08
N ARG A 174 -10.97 -8.28 2.76
CA ARG A 174 -11.28 -9.67 2.40
C ARG A 174 -10.71 -10.09 1.05
N TRP A 175 -9.44 -9.77 0.80
CA TRP A 175 -8.68 -10.39 -0.29
C TRP A 175 -7.55 -11.25 0.28
N GLU A 176 -7.13 -12.27 -0.47
CA GLU A 176 -6.01 -13.12 -0.10
C GLU A 176 -4.69 -12.36 -0.24
N PHE A 177 -3.95 -12.22 0.86
CA PHE A 177 -2.64 -11.60 0.85
C PHE A 177 -1.65 -12.45 0.04
N ASP A 178 -0.95 -11.84 -0.91
CA ASP A 178 0.11 -12.49 -1.69
C ASP A 178 1.50 -12.03 -1.22
N ALA A 179 2.26 -12.94 -0.62
CA ALA A 179 3.62 -12.64 -0.17
C ALA A 179 4.59 -12.37 -1.34
N HIS A 180 4.28 -12.88 -2.53
CA HIS A 180 5.14 -12.73 -3.71
C HIS A 180 5.18 -11.29 -4.23
N ASP A 181 4.19 -10.46 -3.87
CA ASP A 181 4.19 -9.02 -4.17
C ASP A 181 5.40 -8.29 -3.56
N PHE A 182 6.09 -8.91 -2.60
CA PHE A 182 7.25 -8.38 -1.92
C PHE A 182 8.57 -9.03 -2.35
N ASP A 183 8.56 -10.10 -3.15
CA ASP A 183 9.76 -10.85 -3.49
C ASP A 183 10.78 -9.98 -4.23
N LEU A 184 10.33 -9.24 -5.24
CA LEU A 184 11.19 -8.31 -5.98
C LEU A 184 11.70 -7.16 -5.11
N LEU A 185 10.90 -6.72 -4.14
CA LEU A 185 11.28 -5.67 -3.21
C LEU A 185 12.37 -6.12 -2.22
N ARG A 186 12.40 -7.42 -1.89
CA ARG A 186 13.41 -8.04 -1.01
C ARG A 186 14.69 -8.45 -1.72
N VAL A 187 14.76 -8.39 -3.05
CA VAL A 187 16.01 -8.66 -3.77
C VAL A 187 17.05 -7.65 -3.31
N GLU A 188 18.08 -8.14 -2.61
CA GLU A 188 19.28 -7.37 -2.36
C GLU A 188 19.97 -7.15 -3.71
N PHE A 189 20.33 -5.91 -4.01
CA PHE A 189 21.08 -5.59 -5.22
C PHE A 189 22.48 -6.21 -5.14
N ALA A 190 22.58 -7.48 -5.50
CA ALA A 190 23.81 -8.05 -6.03
C ALA A 190 23.91 -7.59 -7.49
N ASP A 191 24.63 -6.49 -7.71
CA ASP A 191 25.05 -5.92 -8.99
C ASP A 191 23.96 -5.57 -10.02
N ASN A 192 23.88 -4.28 -10.35
CA ASN A 192 23.09 -3.72 -11.45
C ASN A 192 23.40 -4.42 -12.79
N SER A 193 22.55 -5.37 -13.17
CA SER A 193 22.34 -5.77 -14.56
C SER A 193 20.85 -5.78 -14.84
N PRO A 194 20.38 -5.18 -15.94
CA PRO A 194 18.96 -5.06 -16.23
C PRO A 194 18.38 -6.46 -16.53
N THR A 195 17.69 -7.05 -15.56
CA THR A 195 16.84 -8.21 -15.80
C THR A 195 15.61 -7.76 -16.57
N VAL A 196 15.63 -8.03 -17.88
CA VAL A 196 14.45 -8.00 -18.75
C VAL A 196 13.42 -8.96 -18.19
N VAL A 197 12.31 -8.44 -17.69
CA VAL A 197 11.13 -9.24 -17.35
C VAL A 197 10.49 -9.69 -18.66
N PRO A 198 10.31 -11.00 -18.92
CA PRO A 198 9.63 -11.45 -20.13
C PRO A 198 8.13 -11.13 -20.04
N PRO A 199 7.50 -10.71 -21.14
CA PRO A 199 6.06 -10.45 -21.16
C PRO A 199 5.29 -11.74 -20.88
N LYS A 200 4.23 -11.66 -20.07
CA LYS A 200 3.29 -12.76 -19.87
C LYS A 200 2.66 -13.11 -21.23
N ASP A 201 2.92 -14.32 -21.70
CA ASP A 201 2.34 -14.86 -22.93
C ASP A 201 0.81 -14.79 -22.88
N HIS A 202 0.24 -14.02 -23.82
CA HIS A 202 -1.15 -14.17 -24.22
C HIS A 202 -1.28 -15.46 -25.00
N SER A 203 -1.67 -16.53 -24.32
CA SER A 203 -2.04 -17.78 -24.98
C SER A 203 -3.26 -17.57 -25.88
N THR A 204 -3.11 -18.08 -27.09
CA THR A 204 -3.88 -17.82 -28.29
C THR A 204 -5.25 -18.50 -28.29
N ALA A 205 -6.17 -17.85 -29.01
CA ALA A 205 -7.51 -18.32 -29.31
C ALA A 205 -7.52 -19.71 -29.96
N ALA A 206 -8.39 -20.59 -29.44
CA ALA A 206 -8.87 -21.77 -30.16
C ALA A 206 -10.30 -21.52 -30.64
N THR A 207 -10.47 -21.40 -31.95
CA THR A 207 -11.74 -21.49 -32.65
C THR A 207 -12.28 -22.92 -32.57
N PRO A 208 -13.61 -23.10 -32.47
CA PRO A 208 -14.21 -24.25 -33.13
C PRO A 208 -15.33 -23.80 -34.08
N SER A 209 -15.23 -24.26 -35.34
CA SER A 209 -16.31 -24.20 -36.30
C SER A 209 -17.18 -25.46 -36.20
N HIS A 210 -18.50 -25.22 -36.20
CA HIS A 210 -19.50 -25.77 -37.14
C HIS A 210 -20.61 -26.72 -36.63
N VAL A 211 -21.84 -26.29 -37.00
CA VAL A 211 -23.09 -27.02 -37.33
C VAL A 211 -24.11 -27.27 -36.21
N GLY A 212 -25.11 -26.38 -36.15
CA GLY A 212 -26.49 -26.68 -36.57
C GLY A 212 -27.41 -27.46 -35.62
N SER A 213 -28.39 -26.77 -35.03
CA SER A 213 -29.84 -27.04 -35.16
C SER A 213 -30.64 -26.12 -34.23
N SER A 214 -31.65 -25.42 -34.78
CA SER A 214 -32.73 -24.78 -34.02
C SER A 214 -33.64 -25.85 -33.38
N PRO A 215 -34.39 -25.53 -32.31
CA PRO A 215 -35.69 -24.89 -32.54
C PRO A 215 -36.02 -23.74 -31.56
N SER A 216 -36.87 -22.86 -32.06
CA SER A 216 -37.70 -21.85 -31.41
C SER A 216 -38.63 -22.40 -30.32
N PHE A 217 -38.94 -21.60 -29.30
CA PHE A 217 -40.30 -21.26 -28.83
C PHE A 217 -40.24 -20.16 -27.74
N ASP A 218 -40.95 -19.04 -28.00
CA ASP A 218 -41.88 -18.25 -27.16
C ASP A 218 -41.78 -18.30 -25.63
N ASP A 219 -42.25 -17.34 -24.83
CA ASP A 219 -42.67 -15.94 -24.88
C ASP A 219 -43.12 -15.69 -23.41
N GLY A 220 -43.13 -14.43 -22.94
CA GLY A 220 -43.79 -14.09 -21.68
C GLY A 220 -42.99 -13.29 -20.66
N THR A 221 -43.16 -11.96 -20.72
CA THR A 221 -43.87 -11.11 -19.70
C THR A 221 -43.61 -11.40 -18.21
N SER A 222 -43.57 -10.49 -17.24
CA SER A 222 -43.76 -9.04 -17.03
C SER A 222 -43.75 -8.85 -15.49
N SER A 223 -43.87 -7.60 -15.00
CA SER A 223 -44.09 -7.15 -13.60
C SER A 223 -42.80 -6.94 -12.80
N VAL A 224 -42.36 -5.74 -12.40
CA VAL A 224 -43.03 -4.56 -11.80
C VAL A 224 -43.64 -4.85 -10.42
N ASP A 225 -43.38 -3.92 -9.49
CA ASP A 225 -43.84 -3.73 -8.10
C ASP A 225 -42.89 -4.27 -7.01
N GLU A 226 -42.63 -3.60 -5.88
CA GLU A 226 -43.15 -2.35 -5.31
C GLU A 226 -42.22 -1.93 -4.15
N GLN A 227 -42.20 -0.63 -3.85
CA GLN A 227 -41.63 -0.05 -2.63
C GLN A 227 -42.33 -0.60 -1.38
N LYS A 228 -41.59 -0.78 -0.27
CA LYS A 228 -42.14 -0.46 1.06
C LYS A 228 -41.09 0.00 2.06
N ASN A 229 -41.39 1.20 2.53
CA ASN A 229 -40.82 1.98 3.61
C ASN A 229 -41.08 1.30 4.97
N ALA A 230 -40.10 1.30 5.87
CA ALA A 230 -40.33 1.10 7.30
C ALA A 230 -39.22 1.78 8.11
N GLN A 231 -39.56 2.95 8.64
CA GLN A 231 -38.95 3.52 9.83
C GLN A 231 -39.25 2.61 11.03
N SER A 232 -38.26 2.41 11.92
CA SER A 232 -38.53 2.11 13.32
C SER A 232 -37.51 2.80 14.22
N VAL A 233 -38.06 3.32 15.29
CA VAL A 233 -37.49 4.14 16.36
C VAL A 233 -37.06 3.23 17.54
N CYS A 234 -36.26 3.79 18.46
CA CYS A 234 -35.76 3.26 19.75
C CYS A 234 -34.58 2.28 19.61
N HIS A 235 -33.43 2.43 20.28
CA HIS A 235 -33.08 3.04 21.57
C HIS A 235 -31.78 3.85 21.51
#